data_AF-A0A6M1E702-F1
#
_entry.id   AF-A0A6M1E702-F1
#
_cell.length_a   1.000
_cell.length_b   1.000
_cell.length_c   1.000
_cell.angle_alpha   90.00
_cell.angle_beta   90.00
_cell.angle_gamma   90.00
#
_symmetry.space_group_name_H-M   'P 1'
#
loop_
_entity.id
_entity.type
_entity.pdbx_description
1 polymer ?
#
loop_
_entity_poly.entity_id
_entity_poly.type
_entity_poly.pdbx_seq_one_letter_code
_entity_poly.pdbx_strand_id
1 'polypeptide(L)'
;MRSILIILLSVFAQVSYGQLITWNLAGPSPTTGKEASVAPAFVKEGLKSSDLSKGPLIRSKQGNLRGFSGHLAKNVRTFEEAVKEGAYFEFSVDVEKGYTASFSLLKAKLRVQEFSAKNFQWTYSINGGDFKKLHDEPIYMSDLNNSGKNQPNLDLKKAADLQNIKPNKKVTFRVYVWGNDNSQDKGKISVGFGKSSVKDNSPVLKLEGSVVKN
;
A
#
# COMPACT_ATOMS: atom_id res chain seq x y z
N MET A 1 -8.02 62.47 -15.55
CA MET A 1 -7.50 61.56 -14.51
C MET A 1 -7.69 60.13 -15.01
N ARG A 2 -6.61 59.39 -15.26
CA ARG A 2 -6.67 58.00 -15.75
C ARG A 2 -6.71 57.06 -14.54
N SER A 3 -7.84 56.42 -14.30
CA SER A 3 -7.99 55.38 -13.28
C SER A 3 -7.29 54.10 -13.74
N ILE A 4 -6.23 53.71 -13.06
CA ILE A 4 -5.55 52.43 -13.24
C ILE A 4 -6.27 51.41 -12.35
N LEU A 5 -6.91 50.42 -12.98
CA LEU A 5 -7.53 49.27 -12.30
C LEU A 5 -6.44 48.22 -12.06
N ILE A 6 -6.06 48.01 -10.80
CA ILE A 6 -5.14 46.94 -10.39
C ILE A 6 -5.98 45.69 -10.10
N ILE A 7 -5.87 44.68 -10.96
CA ILE A 7 -6.47 43.36 -10.73
C ILE A 7 -5.46 42.52 -9.93
N LEU A 8 -5.72 42.33 -8.64
CA LEU A 8 -4.99 41.36 -7.81
C LEU A 8 -5.49 39.96 -8.16
N LEU A 9 -4.69 39.18 -8.91
CA LEU A 9 -4.95 37.76 -9.15
C LEU A 9 -4.46 36.94 -7.95
N SER A 10 -5.35 36.62 -7.02
CA SER A 10 -5.06 35.66 -5.95
C SER A 10 -5.12 34.24 -6.52
N VAL A 11 -3.96 33.63 -6.78
CA VAL A 11 -3.85 32.21 -7.13
C VAL A 11 -4.10 31.38 -5.86
N PHE A 12 -5.33 30.96 -5.64
CA PHE A 12 -5.62 29.90 -4.68
C PHE A 12 -5.20 28.57 -5.30
N ALA A 13 -4.14 27.95 -4.77
CA ALA A 13 -3.81 26.57 -5.10
C ALA A 13 -4.94 25.67 -4.59
N GLN A 14 -5.78 25.16 -5.49
CA GLN A 14 -6.76 24.12 -5.14
C GLN A 14 -5.99 22.84 -4.79
N VAL A 15 -5.96 22.50 -3.50
CA VAL A 15 -5.47 21.19 -3.06
C VAL A 15 -6.53 20.15 -3.43
N SER A 16 -6.40 19.60 -4.63
CA SER A 16 -7.14 18.41 -5.04
C SER A 16 -6.55 17.20 -4.31
N TYR A 17 -7.34 16.59 -3.42
CA TYR A 17 -7.03 15.26 -2.89
C TYR A 17 -7.26 14.24 -3.98
N GLY A 18 -6.18 13.71 -4.54
CA GLY A 18 -6.20 12.83 -5.70
C GLY A 18 -5.40 11.56 -5.48
N GLN A 19 -5.53 10.67 -6.46
CA GLN A 19 -4.68 9.48 -6.57
C GLN A 19 -3.21 9.90 -6.62
N LEU A 20 -2.38 9.36 -5.72
CA LEU A 20 -0.94 9.62 -5.70
C LEU A 20 -0.16 8.46 -6.30
N ILE A 21 -0.40 7.24 -5.82
CA ILE A 21 0.31 6.05 -6.28
C ILE A 21 -0.67 4.89 -6.35
N THR A 22 -0.55 4.05 -7.38
CA THR A 22 -1.35 2.83 -7.48
C THR A 22 -0.57 1.63 -7.96
N TRP A 23 -0.97 0.46 -7.51
CA TRP A 23 -0.55 -0.83 -8.07
C TRP A 23 -1.74 -1.49 -8.73
N ASN A 24 -1.67 -1.59 -10.04
CA ASN A 24 -2.66 -2.25 -10.86
C ASN A 24 -2.04 -3.46 -11.54
N LEU A 25 -2.64 -4.61 -11.28
CA LEU A 25 -2.13 -5.92 -11.65
C LEU A 25 -2.73 -6.44 -12.96
N ALA A 26 -3.68 -5.69 -13.55
CA ALA A 26 -4.39 -6.03 -14.78
C ALA A 26 -3.91 -5.27 -16.03
N GLY A 27 -2.90 -4.40 -15.89
CA GLY A 27 -2.36 -3.57 -16.97
C GLY A 27 -1.88 -4.37 -18.20
N PRO A 28 -1.34 -3.70 -19.24
CA PRO A 28 -1.08 -4.32 -20.55
C PRO A 28 -0.25 -5.61 -20.49
N SER A 29 0.59 -5.74 -19.46
CA SER A 29 1.24 -7.00 -19.05
C SER A 29 0.73 -7.42 -17.67
N PRO A 30 -0.30 -8.29 -17.59
CA PRO A 30 -0.84 -8.73 -16.31
C PRO A 30 0.18 -9.51 -15.48
N THR A 31 0.14 -9.33 -14.16
CA THR A 31 0.94 -10.15 -13.25
C THR A 31 0.45 -11.60 -13.26
N THR A 32 1.37 -12.52 -13.03
CA THR A 32 1.13 -13.96 -12.78
C THR A 32 0.84 -14.25 -11.31
N GLY A 33 1.15 -13.30 -10.42
CA GLY A 33 1.02 -13.39 -8.97
C GLY A 33 2.17 -14.10 -8.27
N LYS A 34 3.23 -14.43 -9.01
CA LYS A 34 4.45 -15.07 -8.50
C LYS A 34 5.65 -14.12 -8.42
N GLU A 35 5.47 -12.88 -8.85
CA GLU A 35 6.54 -11.87 -8.89
C GLU A 35 7.12 -11.64 -7.49
N ALA A 36 8.40 -11.34 -7.37
CA ALA A 36 8.98 -10.94 -6.08
C ALA A 36 8.53 -9.52 -5.69
N SER A 37 8.37 -8.65 -6.69
CA SER A 37 7.89 -7.28 -6.56
C SER A 37 7.04 -6.88 -7.77
N VAL A 38 6.25 -5.81 -7.64
CA VAL A 38 5.47 -5.23 -8.72
C VAL A 38 5.64 -3.72 -8.72
N ALA A 39 6.03 -3.16 -9.87
CA ALA A 39 6.15 -1.73 -10.05
C ALA A 39 4.78 -1.02 -9.93
N PRO A 40 4.74 0.22 -9.43
CA PRO A 40 3.52 1.01 -9.43
C PRO A 40 3.05 1.28 -10.87
N ALA A 41 1.74 1.19 -11.10
CA ALA A 41 1.12 1.52 -12.38
C ALA A 41 0.94 3.03 -12.58
N PHE A 42 0.99 3.81 -11.51
CA PHE A 42 0.91 5.27 -11.53
C PHE A 42 1.68 5.83 -10.34
N VAL A 43 2.42 6.91 -10.57
CA VAL A 43 3.07 7.73 -9.55
C VAL A 43 2.84 9.20 -9.93
N LYS A 44 2.31 9.99 -9.00
CA LYS A 44 2.08 11.42 -9.17
C LYS A 44 3.41 12.18 -9.23
N GLU A 45 3.49 13.19 -10.09
CA GLU A 45 4.63 14.12 -10.14
C GLU A 45 4.97 14.67 -8.75
N GLY A 46 6.27 14.76 -8.44
CA GLY A 46 6.78 15.19 -7.15
C GLY A 46 6.96 14.05 -6.14
N LEU A 47 6.66 12.80 -6.55
CA LEU A 47 6.91 11.59 -5.77
C LEU A 47 7.73 10.59 -6.59
N LYS A 48 8.54 9.81 -5.89
CA LYS A 48 9.03 8.51 -6.38
C LYS A 48 8.46 7.40 -5.51
N SER A 49 8.27 6.23 -6.10
CA SER A 49 7.79 5.05 -5.37
C SER A 49 8.71 3.88 -5.65
N SER A 50 8.93 3.05 -4.64
CA SER A 50 9.46 1.70 -4.86
C SER A 50 8.39 0.82 -5.50
N ASP A 51 8.81 -0.38 -5.90
CA ASP A 51 7.88 -1.48 -6.11
C ASP A 51 7.16 -1.85 -4.81
N LEU A 52 5.99 -2.48 -4.97
CA LEU A 52 5.36 -3.27 -3.92
C LEU A 52 6.07 -4.63 -3.85
N SER A 53 6.71 -4.93 -2.74
CA SER A 53 7.56 -6.11 -2.57
C SER A 53 7.08 -7.01 -1.43
N LYS A 54 7.55 -8.26 -1.45
CA LYS A 54 7.39 -9.22 -0.36
C LYS A 54 8.52 -9.08 0.65
N GLY A 55 8.19 -9.13 1.93
CA GLY A 55 9.15 -9.30 3.01
C GLY A 55 9.78 -10.70 3.00
N PRO A 56 10.89 -10.89 3.73
CA PRO A 56 11.73 -12.09 3.63
C PRO A 56 11.01 -13.40 3.99
N LEU A 57 9.95 -13.37 4.80
CA LEU A 57 9.20 -14.58 5.15
C LEU A 57 8.17 -15.00 4.11
N ILE A 58 7.82 -14.12 3.16
CA ILE A 58 6.78 -14.38 2.16
C ILE A 58 7.44 -14.87 0.87
N ARG A 59 7.30 -16.17 0.59
CA ARG A 59 7.87 -16.81 -0.60
C ARG A 59 6.88 -16.80 -1.77
N SER A 60 7.39 -16.47 -2.95
CA SER A 60 6.65 -16.66 -4.21
C SER A 60 6.54 -18.15 -4.55
N LYS A 61 5.31 -18.69 -4.57
CA LYS A 61 5.06 -20.10 -4.92
C LYS A 61 3.88 -20.22 -5.88
N GLN A 62 2.66 -20.23 -5.35
CA GLN A 62 1.44 -20.17 -6.15
C GLN A 62 0.97 -18.73 -6.31
N GLY A 63 0.66 -18.35 -7.54
CA GLY A 63 0.19 -17.04 -7.94
C GLY A 63 -1.11 -17.16 -8.74
N ASN A 64 -1.85 -16.07 -8.82
CA ASN A 64 -3.00 -15.97 -9.70
C ASN A 64 -2.81 -14.81 -10.65
N LEU A 65 -3.25 -14.99 -11.90
CA LEU A 65 -3.26 -13.92 -12.87
C LEU A 65 -3.97 -12.68 -12.29
N ARG A 66 -3.33 -11.51 -12.45
CA ARG A 66 -3.74 -10.21 -11.92
C ARG A 66 -3.72 -10.10 -10.40
N GLY A 67 -3.07 -11.02 -9.69
CA GLY A 67 -2.90 -11.00 -8.25
C GLY A 67 -1.44 -10.81 -7.84
N PHE A 68 -1.20 -10.62 -6.55
CA PHE A 68 0.17 -10.56 -6.02
C PHE A 68 0.19 -11.18 -4.62
N SER A 69 0.62 -12.44 -4.54
CA SER A 69 0.50 -13.24 -3.33
C SER A 69 1.74 -14.07 -3.06
N GLY A 70 1.86 -14.61 -1.86
CA GLY A 70 2.91 -15.53 -1.47
C GLY A 70 2.50 -16.39 -0.29
N HIS A 71 3.40 -17.25 0.15
CA HIS A 71 3.18 -18.17 1.27
C HIS A 71 4.14 -17.80 2.39
N LEU A 72 3.67 -17.80 3.64
CA LEU A 72 4.56 -17.68 4.77
C LEU A 72 5.40 -18.96 4.90
N ALA A 73 6.72 -18.79 4.97
CA ALA A 73 7.65 -19.92 5.04
C ALA A 73 7.52 -20.77 6.32
N LYS A 74 6.89 -20.22 7.36
CA LYS A 74 6.61 -20.90 8.64
C LYS A 74 5.33 -20.33 9.28
N ASN A 75 4.87 -20.96 10.35
CA ASN A 75 3.78 -20.41 11.16
C ASN A 75 4.22 -19.14 11.88
N VAL A 76 3.37 -18.11 11.78
CA VAL A 76 3.49 -16.84 12.49
C VAL A 76 2.18 -16.62 13.22
N ARG A 77 2.24 -16.45 14.54
CA ARG A 77 1.07 -16.44 15.43
C ARG A 77 0.75 -15.06 15.99
N THR A 78 1.73 -14.16 16.07
CA THR A 78 1.52 -12.80 16.59
C THR A 78 2.07 -11.72 15.66
N PHE A 79 1.72 -10.47 15.94
CA PHE A 79 2.27 -9.31 15.25
C PHE A 79 3.78 -9.18 15.49
N GLU A 80 4.24 -9.42 16.71
CA GLU A 80 5.65 -9.33 17.11
C GLU A 80 6.49 -10.36 16.37
N GLU A 81 5.99 -11.59 16.22
CA GLU A 81 6.62 -12.60 15.37
C GLU A 81 6.63 -12.15 13.90
N ALA A 82 5.55 -11.57 13.38
CA ALA A 82 5.51 -11.06 12.02
C ALA A 82 6.57 -9.96 11.78
N VAL A 83 6.75 -9.07 12.76
CA VAL A 83 7.79 -8.03 12.74
C VAL A 83 9.19 -8.65 12.74
N LYS A 84 9.47 -9.52 13.70
CA LYS A 84 10.78 -10.17 13.87
C LYS A 84 11.20 -10.97 12.64
N GLU A 85 10.26 -11.67 12.03
CA GLU A 85 10.53 -12.62 10.95
C GLU A 85 10.39 -11.99 9.55
N GLY A 86 9.88 -10.75 9.46
CA GLY A 86 9.67 -10.06 8.19
C GLY A 86 8.51 -10.63 7.36
N ALA A 87 7.41 -10.96 8.03
CA ALA A 87 6.16 -11.39 7.40
C ALA A 87 5.31 -10.18 6.98
N TYR A 88 5.73 -9.49 5.92
CA TYR A 88 5.05 -8.29 5.44
C TYR A 88 5.06 -8.14 3.92
N PHE A 89 4.23 -7.23 3.41
CA PHE A 89 4.42 -6.59 2.11
C PHE A 89 4.79 -5.13 2.32
N GLU A 90 5.66 -4.57 1.47
CA GLU A 90 6.24 -3.23 1.65
C GLU A 90 6.21 -2.42 0.35
N PHE A 91 6.05 -1.10 0.50
CA PHE A 91 6.45 -0.13 -0.51
C PHE A 91 6.93 1.14 0.19
N SER A 92 7.73 1.96 -0.50
CA SER A 92 8.16 3.27 -0.01
C SER A 92 7.84 4.38 -0.99
N VAL A 93 7.64 5.58 -0.45
CA VAL A 93 7.38 6.80 -1.18
C VAL A 93 8.41 7.85 -0.79
N ASP A 94 9.13 8.39 -1.77
CA ASP A 94 10.04 9.50 -1.60
C ASP A 94 9.39 10.79 -2.09
N VAL A 95 9.41 11.85 -1.28
CA VAL A 95 8.98 13.18 -1.70
C VAL A 95 10.15 13.87 -2.41
N GLU A 96 9.96 14.24 -3.66
CA GLU A 96 11.03 14.82 -4.47
C GLU A 96 11.41 16.24 -4.03
N LYS A 97 12.61 16.67 -4.42
CA LYS A 97 13.08 18.05 -4.18
C LYS A 97 12.09 19.05 -4.79
N GLY A 98 11.75 20.09 -4.03
CA GLY A 98 10.82 21.12 -4.47
C GLY A 98 9.34 20.72 -4.32
N TYR A 99 9.03 19.61 -3.66
CA TYR A 99 7.66 19.19 -3.40
C TYR A 99 7.41 18.94 -1.91
N THR A 100 6.16 19.16 -1.49
CA THR A 100 5.62 18.76 -0.19
C THR A 100 4.44 17.83 -0.42
N ALA A 101 4.32 16.76 0.37
CA ALA A 101 3.23 15.79 0.24
C ALA A 101 2.43 15.63 1.53
N SER A 102 1.13 15.34 1.39
CA SER A 102 0.25 14.95 2.49
C SER A 102 -0.55 13.74 2.07
N PHE A 103 -0.51 12.66 2.83
CA PHE A 103 -1.23 11.42 2.51
C PHE A 103 -2.57 11.37 3.26
N SER A 104 -3.65 11.03 2.55
CA SER A 104 -5.01 11.08 3.08
C SER A 104 -5.65 9.71 3.27
N LEU A 105 -5.50 8.81 2.31
CA LEU A 105 -6.12 7.49 2.35
C LEU A 105 -5.18 6.40 1.82
N LEU A 106 -5.19 5.25 2.49
CA LEU A 106 -4.64 4.01 1.98
C LEU A 106 -5.76 3.01 1.75
N LYS A 107 -5.85 2.48 0.51
CA LYS A 107 -6.88 1.52 0.10
C LYS A 107 -6.21 0.27 -0.41
N ALA A 108 -6.59 -0.88 0.14
CA ALA A 108 -6.03 -2.17 -0.24
C ALA A 108 -7.13 -3.21 -0.48
N LYS A 109 -6.93 -4.05 -1.50
CA LYS A 109 -7.73 -5.24 -1.78
C LYS A 109 -6.87 -6.46 -1.53
N LEU A 110 -7.11 -7.11 -0.39
CA LEU A 110 -6.30 -8.23 0.07
C LEU A 110 -7.04 -9.55 -0.12
N ARG A 111 -6.28 -10.63 -0.15
CA ARG A 111 -6.77 -11.99 -0.33
C ARG A 111 -6.15 -12.89 0.72
N VAL A 112 -6.99 -13.78 1.24
CA VAL A 112 -6.60 -14.88 2.10
C VAL A 112 -7.10 -16.20 1.53
N GLN A 113 -6.56 -17.29 2.05
CA GLN A 113 -7.05 -18.65 1.84
C GLN A 113 -7.36 -19.31 3.19
N GLU A 114 -7.92 -20.51 3.14
CA GLU A 114 -8.46 -21.22 4.29
C GLU A 114 -7.47 -21.33 5.46
N PHE A 115 -6.20 -21.61 5.17
CA PHE A 115 -5.13 -21.83 6.15
C PHE A 115 -4.03 -20.76 6.09
N SER A 116 -4.25 -19.67 5.34
CA SER A 116 -3.29 -18.57 5.25
C SER A 116 -3.31 -17.70 6.51
N ALA A 117 -2.38 -16.75 6.58
CA ALA A 117 -2.49 -15.65 7.53
C ALA A 117 -3.77 -14.84 7.24
N LYS A 118 -4.44 -14.40 8.31
CA LYS A 118 -5.73 -13.71 8.25
C LYS A 118 -5.76 -12.40 9.04
N ASN A 119 -4.74 -12.13 9.83
CA ASN A 119 -4.59 -10.87 10.55
C ASN A 119 -3.61 -9.97 9.80
N PHE A 120 -3.96 -8.69 9.70
CA PHE A 120 -3.22 -7.68 8.97
C PHE A 120 -3.03 -6.43 9.82
N GLN A 121 -1.81 -5.92 9.90
CA GLN A 121 -1.50 -4.65 10.57
C GLN A 121 -0.73 -3.74 9.62
N TRP A 122 -1.34 -2.62 9.26
CA TRP A 122 -0.64 -1.59 8.52
C TRP A 122 0.20 -0.73 9.45
N THR A 123 1.41 -0.43 9.00
CA THR A 123 2.40 0.37 9.70
C THR A 123 3.12 1.28 8.71
N TYR A 124 3.74 2.34 9.23
CA TYR A 124 4.58 3.23 8.44
C TYR A 124 5.82 3.67 9.21
N SER A 125 6.88 4.04 8.50
CA SER A 125 8.10 4.62 9.05
C SER A 125 8.51 5.84 8.22
N ILE A 126 9.10 6.85 8.87
CA ILE A 126 9.69 8.02 8.22
C ILE A 126 11.22 7.89 8.28
N ASN A 127 11.87 7.98 7.12
CA ASN A 127 13.33 7.93 6.98
C ASN A 127 14.00 6.72 7.65
N GLY A 128 13.30 5.57 7.72
CA GLY A 128 13.85 4.35 8.32
C GLY A 128 13.87 4.34 9.86
N GLY A 129 13.16 5.26 10.51
CA GLY A 129 12.90 5.17 11.95
C GLY A 129 11.93 4.04 12.32
N ASP A 130 11.45 4.05 13.56
CA ASP A 130 10.52 3.02 14.06
C ASP A 130 9.20 3.00 13.27
N PHE A 131 8.67 1.79 13.07
CA PHE A 131 7.38 1.60 12.44
C PHE A 131 6.24 1.88 13.43
N LYS A 132 5.36 2.81 13.05
CA LYS A 132 4.14 3.19 13.79
C LYS A 132 2.92 2.49 13.18
N LYS A 133 2.02 1.98 14.02
CA LYS A 133 0.75 1.40 13.57
C LYS A 133 -0.19 2.49 13.03
N LEU A 134 -0.92 2.19 11.96
CA LEU A 134 -1.93 3.09 11.38
C LEU A 134 -3.32 2.94 12.03
N HIS A 135 -3.51 1.90 12.83
CA HIS A 135 -4.75 1.57 13.53
C HIS A 135 -4.42 0.66 14.72
N ASP A 136 -5.24 0.71 15.78
CA ASP A 136 -4.93 0.03 17.05
C ASP A 136 -5.13 -1.49 16.95
N GLU A 137 -6.25 -1.92 16.37
CA GLU A 137 -6.64 -3.31 16.25
C GLU A 137 -6.33 -3.91 14.88
N PRO A 138 -5.86 -5.16 14.78
CA PRO A 138 -5.57 -5.78 13.51
C PRO A 138 -6.82 -5.97 12.65
N ILE A 139 -6.67 -5.83 11.34
CA ILE A 139 -7.73 -6.14 10.40
C ILE A 139 -7.75 -7.66 10.19
N TYR A 140 -8.83 -8.31 10.61
CA TYR A 140 -9.06 -9.72 10.36
C TYR A 140 -9.81 -9.94 9.03
N MET A 141 -9.42 -10.96 8.27
CA MET A 141 -10.07 -11.34 7.01
C MET A 141 -10.49 -12.81 6.99
N SER A 142 -11.77 -13.05 6.69
CA SER A 142 -12.36 -14.39 6.55
C SER A 142 -12.83 -14.72 5.13
N ASP A 143 -12.89 -13.74 4.24
CA ASP A 143 -13.35 -13.92 2.86
C ASP A 143 -12.29 -14.66 2.03
N LEU A 144 -12.64 -15.86 1.56
CA LEU A 144 -11.74 -16.76 0.83
C LEU A 144 -11.80 -16.56 -0.70
N ASN A 145 -12.49 -15.52 -1.19
CA ASN A 145 -12.60 -15.26 -2.62
C ASN A 145 -11.21 -15.00 -3.24
N ASN A 146 -10.92 -15.71 -4.33
CA ASN A 146 -9.66 -15.59 -5.04
C ASN A 146 -9.39 -14.20 -5.66
N SER A 147 -10.43 -13.38 -5.80
CA SER A 147 -10.31 -11.98 -6.23
C SER A 147 -9.92 -11.04 -5.09
N GLY A 148 -9.96 -11.50 -3.85
CA GLY A 148 -9.75 -10.69 -2.65
C GLY A 148 -10.92 -9.76 -2.33
N LYS A 149 -10.85 -9.17 -1.15
CA LYS A 149 -11.83 -8.24 -0.59
C LYS A 149 -11.15 -6.91 -0.25
N ASN A 150 -11.86 -5.81 -0.47
CA ASN A 150 -11.39 -4.50 -0.04
C ASN A 150 -11.33 -4.47 1.50
N GLN A 151 -10.20 -4.03 2.04
CA GLN A 151 -10.11 -3.66 3.44
C GLN A 151 -10.85 -2.33 3.70
N PRO A 152 -11.20 -2.02 4.96
CA PRO A 152 -11.58 -0.68 5.34
C PRO A 152 -10.54 0.33 4.85
N ASN A 153 -10.99 1.48 4.34
CA ASN A 153 -10.07 2.56 3.96
C ASN A 153 -9.36 3.07 5.21
N LEU A 154 -8.04 3.15 5.17
CA LEU A 154 -7.27 3.72 6.28
C LEU A 154 -7.14 5.22 6.11
N ASP A 155 -7.63 5.96 7.11
CA ASP A 155 -7.51 7.41 7.18
C ASP A 155 -6.13 7.82 7.70
N LEU A 156 -5.30 8.33 6.80
CA LEU A 156 -3.94 8.76 7.10
C LEU A 156 -3.86 10.20 7.63
N LYS A 157 -4.96 10.96 7.56
CA LYS A 157 -5.00 12.36 8.04
C LYS A 157 -4.77 12.45 9.55
N LYS A 158 -5.08 11.38 10.27
CA LYS A 158 -4.89 11.26 11.72
C LYS A 158 -3.41 11.08 12.11
N ALA A 159 -2.56 10.63 11.19
CA ALA A 159 -1.12 10.54 11.40
C ALA A 159 -0.46 11.86 11.02
N ALA A 160 -0.16 12.70 12.02
CA ALA A 160 0.41 14.04 11.82
C ALA A 160 1.69 14.02 10.98
N ASP A 161 2.55 13.01 11.17
CA ASP A 161 3.81 12.84 10.45
C ASP A 161 3.63 12.54 8.95
N LEU A 162 2.42 12.12 8.54
CA LEU A 162 2.06 11.87 7.15
C LEU A 162 1.46 13.11 6.46
N GLN A 163 1.41 14.25 7.16
CA GLN A 163 0.96 15.53 6.64
C GLN A 163 2.14 16.49 6.47
N ASN A 164 2.13 17.26 5.39
CA ASN A 164 3.16 18.26 5.08
C ASN A 164 4.59 17.70 5.07
N ILE A 165 4.73 16.46 4.59
CA ILE A 165 5.99 15.75 4.46
C ILE A 165 6.92 16.57 3.56
N LYS A 166 8.07 16.96 4.13
CA LYS A 166 9.05 17.83 3.48
C LYS A 166 9.79 17.13 2.32
N PRO A 167 10.41 17.88 1.40
CA PRO A 167 11.25 17.31 0.36
C PRO A 167 12.33 16.39 0.91
N ASN A 168 12.73 15.39 0.11
CA ASN A 168 13.77 14.39 0.41
C ASN A 168 13.46 13.52 1.66
N LYS A 169 12.18 13.36 1.99
CA LYS A 169 11.74 12.41 3.02
C LYS A 169 11.20 11.15 2.37
N LYS A 170 11.58 10.01 2.95
CA LYS A 170 11.07 8.69 2.59
C LYS A 170 10.04 8.25 3.61
N VAL A 171 8.90 7.79 3.13
CA VAL A 171 7.88 7.10 3.93
C VAL A 171 7.80 5.66 3.48
N THR A 172 8.03 4.71 4.38
CA THR A 172 7.91 3.29 4.09
C THR A 172 6.65 2.74 4.73
N PHE A 173 5.79 2.09 3.96
CA PHE A 173 4.60 1.42 4.45
C PHE A 173 4.82 -0.09 4.46
N ARG A 174 4.37 -0.75 5.53
CA ARG A 174 4.32 -2.21 5.63
C ARG A 174 2.95 -2.67 6.06
N VAL A 175 2.48 -3.76 5.45
CA VAL A 175 1.38 -4.57 6.00
C VAL A 175 1.93 -5.89 6.50
N TYR A 176 1.98 -6.03 7.82
CA TYR A 176 2.39 -7.27 8.49
C TYR A 176 1.24 -8.26 8.50
N VAL A 177 1.54 -9.55 8.37
CA VAL A 177 0.54 -10.63 8.27
C VAL A 177 0.87 -11.80 9.20
N TRP A 178 -0.14 -12.34 9.88
CA TRP A 178 0.01 -13.51 10.75
C TRP A 178 -1.28 -14.31 10.92
N GLY A 179 -1.18 -15.43 11.64
CA GLY A 179 -2.27 -16.34 11.95
C GLY A 179 -2.43 -17.49 10.94
N ASN A 180 -1.36 -17.88 10.24
CA ASN A 180 -1.39 -19.01 9.30
C ASN A 180 -1.29 -20.35 10.01
N ASP A 181 -1.75 -21.41 9.34
CA ASP A 181 -1.55 -22.79 9.74
C ASP A 181 -0.98 -23.63 8.60
N ASN A 182 0.34 -23.64 8.50
CA ASN A 182 1.08 -24.40 7.49
C ASN A 182 0.99 -25.92 7.69
N SER A 183 0.56 -26.42 8.87
CA SER A 183 0.33 -27.86 9.06
C SER A 183 -0.80 -28.38 8.17
N GLN A 184 -1.67 -27.47 7.72
CA GLN A 184 -2.78 -27.72 6.82
C GLN A 184 -2.49 -27.27 5.38
N ASP A 185 -1.21 -27.15 4.96
CA ASP A 185 -0.85 -26.72 3.60
C ASP A 185 -1.30 -27.73 2.53
N LYS A 186 -2.58 -27.65 2.17
CA LYS A 186 -3.22 -28.34 1.05
C LYS A 186 -3.25 -27.44 -0.19
N GLY A 187 -2.24 -26.56 -0.35
CA GLY A 187 -2.23 -25.51 -1.37
C GLY A 187 -3.17 -24.33 -1.07
N LYS A 188 -3.53 -24.13 0.21
CA LYS A 188 -4.51 -23.12 0.66
C LYS A 188 -3.95 -22.16 1.72
N ILE A 189 -2.65 -21.86 1.66
CA ILE A 189 -1.95 -20.96 2.60
C ILE A 189 -1.54 -19.62 1.98
N SER A 190 -1.98 -19.32 0.76
CA SER A 190 -1.61 -18.09 0.04
C SER A 190 -2.25 -16.85 0.68
N VAL A 191 -1.44 -15.81 0.88
CA VAL A 191 -1.84 -14.51 1.40
C VAL A 191 -1.24 -13.39 0.53
N GLY A 192 -1.94 -12.27 0.40
CA GLY A 192 -1.42 -11.07 -0.25
C GLY A 192 -2.50 -10.20 -0.84
N PHE A 193 -2.24 -9.62 -2.00
CA PHE A 193 -3.17 -8.78 -2.74
C PHE A 193 -4.04 -9.63 -3.67
N GLY A 194 -5.33 -9.28 -3.71
CA GLY A 194 -6.33 -9.91 -4.56
C GLY A 194 -6.12 -9.59 -6.04
N LYS A 195 -7.18 -9.73 -6.84
CA LYS A 195 -7.11 -9.46 -8.28
C LYS A 195 -7.52 -8.02 -8.60
N SER A 196 -6.72 -7.36 -9.44
CA SER A 196 -7.22 -6.20 -10.20
C SER A 196 -8.30 -6.68 -11.16
N SER A 197 -9.39 -5.92 -11.25
CA SER A 197 -10.49 -6.24 -12.15
C SER A 197 -10.17 -5.73 -13.56
N VAL A 198 -10.48 -6.55 -14.56
CA VAL A 198 -10.28 -6.22 -15.98
C VAL A 198 -11.35 -5.28 -16.52
N LYS A 199 -12.54 -5.26 -15.90
CA LYS A 199 -13.69 -4.48 -16.39
C LYS A 199 -13.56 -3.00 -16.07
N ASP A 200 -13.07 -2.69 -14.88
CA ASP A 200 -12.94 -1.33 -14.33
C ASP A 200 -11.47 -0.91 -14.15
N ASN A 201 -10.53 -1.79 -14.54
CA ASN A 201 -9.10 -1.60 -14.37
C ASN A 201 -8.72 -1.19 -12.93
N SER A 202 -9.39 -1.77 -11.92
CA SER A 202 -9.24 -1.31 -10.54
C SER A 202 -7.88 -1.69 -9.93
N PRO A 203 -7.08 -0.73 -9.42
CA PRO A 203 -5.87 -1.05 -8.66
C PRO A 203 -6.18 -1.82 -7.37
N VAL A 204 -5.27 -2.72 -6.96
CA VAL A 204 -5.37 -3.45 -5.68
C VAL A 204 -4.83 -2.66 -4.49
N LEU A 205 -4.00 -1.66 -4.74
CA LEU A 205 -3.43 -0.79 -3.74
C LEU A 205 -3.43 0.64 -4.28
N LYS A 206 -3.89 1.58 -3.46
CA LYS A 206 -3.92 3.00 -3.78
C LYS A 206 -3.51 3.82 -2.57
N LEU A 207 -2.59 4.76 -2.78
CA LEU A 207 -2.30 5.86 -1.88
C LEU A 207 -2.92 7.12 -2.48
N GLU A 208 -3.70 7.83 -1.68
CA GLU A 208 -4.34 9.10 -2.05
C GLU A 208 -3.84 10.22 -1.14
N GLY A 209 -3.96 11.46 -1.60
CA GLY A 209 -3.46 12.62 -0.89
C GLY A 209 -3.25 13.82 -1.81
N SER A 210 -2.32 14.69 -1.43
CA SER A 210 -1.96 15.89 -2.20
C SER A 210 -0.45 16.04 -2.28
N VAL A 211 0.02 16.58 -3.41
CA VAL A 211 1.41 16.98 -3.62
C VAL A 211 1.40 18.43 -4.11
N VAL A 212 2.21 19.27 -3.47
CA VAL A 212 2.30 20.71 -3.77
C VAL A 212 3.74 21.02 -4.15
N LYS A 213 3.93 21.73 -5.26
CA LYS A 213 5.23 22.25 -5.68
C LYS A 213 5.54 23.50 -4.85
N ASN A 214 6.72 23.53 -4.23
CA ASN A 214 7.24 24.64 -3.45
C ASN A 214 8.02 25.64 -4.32
#